data_AF-A0A966PR79-F1
#
_entry.id   AF-A0A966PR79-F1
#
_cell.length_a   1.000
_cell.length_b   1.000
_cell.length_c   1.000
_cell.angle_alpha   90.00
_cell.angle_beta   90.00
_cell.angle_gamma   90.00
#
_symmetry.space_group_name_H-M   'P 1'
#
loop_
_entity.id
_entity.type
_entity.pdbx_description
1 polymer ?
#
loop_
_entity_poly.entity_id
_entity_poly.type
_entity_poly.pdbx_seq_one_letter_code
_entity_poly.pdbx_strand_id
1 'polypeptide(L)'
;FVWEWKDHGLLQTAPNGLQRFAYGGQFGDEPNDGNFVADGIVSPDVEPHPAVQELTWVHRPVAVHGAGWKLKVTNRQTFRDLSWLRGEWELTVDGKRVRSGRWTPAVAAGATVTVESPVDLRDAKNLGGEVLLTFRWRVARATAWCAAGHLVAWDQLILREAETKALPKRDPDAGSTEIDVLLGGAPRLNLWRAATDNDGFKLMPSLSATMAIGGKALWRWLDQGIHRVSAEDLVDHRMTSYVDQSGGVVFDHTVIVPDELSDLPRVGVVFELPVGFDTVRFYGRGPLENMPDRQSGALL
;
A
#
# COMPACT_ATOMS: atom_id res chain seq x y z
N PHE A 1 -2.34 20.74 -9.69
CA PHE A 1 -2.52 20.77 -8.22
C PHE A 1 -3.38 19.57 -7.85
N VAL A 2 -3.13 18.96 -6.69
CA VAL A 2 -3.99 17.88 -6.17
C VAL A 2 -5.28 18.51 -5.64
N TRP A 3 -6.40 17.86 -5.91
CA TRP A 3 -7.71 18.21 -5.40
C TRP A 3 -8.10 17.17 -4.34
N GLU A 4 -8.31 17.52 -3.07
CA GLU A 4 -7.93 18.78 -2.43
C GLU A 4 -7.14 18.56 -1.13
N TRP A 5 -6.90 19.63 -0.37
CA TRP A 5 -6.08 19.50 0.83
C TRP A 5 -6.82 18.74 1.94
N LYS A 6 -8.06 19.13 2.25
CA LYS A 6 -8.72 18.75 3.49
C LYS A 6 -10.17 18.36 3.23
N ASP A 7 -10.60 17.26 3.84
CA ASP A 7 -12.01 16.90 3.87
C ASP A 7 -12.86 17.98 4.53
N HIS A 8 -14.00 18.29 3.93
CA HIS A 8 -14.97 19.26 4.44
C HIS A 8 -16.06 18.60 5.28
N GLY A 9 -15.66 17.83 6.30
CA GLY A 9 -16.55 17.23 7.29
C GLY A 9 -16.81 18.13 8.49
N LEU A 10 -18.07 18.29 8.89
CA LEU A 10 -18.47 19.07 10.07
C LEU A 10 -18.65 18.16 11.28
N LEU A 11 -18.09 18.56 12.43
CA LEU A 11 -18.26 17.81 13.68
C LEU A 11 -19.73 17.81 14.11
N GLN A 12 -20.29 16.62 14.31
CA GLN A 12 -21.66 16.41 14.75
C GLN A 12 -21.70 15.41 15.91
N THR A 13 -22.52 15.69 16.93
CA THR A 13 -22.84 14.74 18.00
C THR A 13 -24.12 13.99 17.64
N ALA A 14 -24.04 12.67 17.52
CA ALA A 14 -25.18 11.80 17.25
C ALA A 14 -26.07 11.64 18.50
N PRO A 15 -27.35 11.18 18.36
CA PRO A 15 -28.26 11.00 19.50
C PRO A 15 -27.76 10.06 20.61
N ASN A 16 -26.85 9.14 20.28
CA ASN A 16 -26.20 8.24 21.23
C ASN A 16 -24.97 8.86 21.93
N GLY A 17 -24.68 10.15 21.69
CA GLY A 17 -23.56 10.88 22.28
C GLY A 17 -22.23 10.73 21.53
N LEU A 18 -22.14 9.89 20.50
CA LEU A 18 -20.91 9.73 19.71
C LEU A 18 -20.66 10.95 18.82
N GLN A 19 -19.41 11.41 18.77
CA GLN A 19 -18.98 12.43 17.82
C GLN A 19 -18.58 11.80 16.49
N ARG A 20 -18.94 12.45 15.38
CA ARG A 20 -18.58 12.05 14.01
C ARG A 20 -18.33 13.27 13.13
N PHE A 21 -17.58 13.09 12.06
CA PHE A 21 -17.58 14.04 10.95
C PHE A 21 -18.76 13.73 10.02
N ALA A 22 -19.62 14.72 9.83
CA ALA A 22 -20.83 14.65 9.02
C ALA A 22 -20.67 15.45 7.73
N TYR A 23 -21.38 15.03 6.69
CA TYR A 23 -21.37 15.60 5.34
C TYR A 23 -22.79 15.99 4.90
N GLY A 24 -22.98 16.39 3.62
CA GLY A 24 -24.25 16.86 3.09
C GLY A 24 -25.43 15.91 3.36
N GLY A 25 -26.59 16.48 3.68
CA GLY A 25 -27.82 15.75 4.02
C GLY A 25 -27.90 15.24 5.45
N GLN A 26 -26.79 15.23 6.19
CA GLN A 26 -26.78 14.79 7.60
C GLN A 26 -27.15 15.92 8.58
N PHE A 27 -27.50 17.10 8.07
CA PHE A 27 -28.03 18.23 8.84
C PHE A 27 -29.48 18.59 8.45
N GLY A 28 -30.12 17.78 7.59
CA GLY A 28 -31.47 18.04 7.07
C GLY A 28 -31.52 19.02 5.90
N ASP A 29 -30.37 19.31 5.30
CA ASP A 29 -30.18 20.16 4.13
C ASP A 29 -30.58 19.47 2.82
N GLU A 30 -31.40 20.15 2.00
CA GLU A 30 -31.80 19.72 0.66
C GLU A 30 -31.85 20.91 -0.32
N PRO A 31 -31.33 20.78 -1.56
CA PRO A 31 -30.56 19.64 -2.06
C PRO A 31 -29.16 19.54 -1.42
N ASN A 32 -28.55 18.36 -1.46
CA ASN A 32 -27.18 18.12 -1.01
C ASN A 32 -26.46 17.11 -1.91
N ASP A 33 -25.13 17.14 -1.83
CA ASP A 33 -24.23 16.27 -2.60
C ASP A 33 -23.47 15.28 -1.70
N GLY A 34 -24.13 14.75 -0.66
CA GLY A 34 -23.61 13.65 0.16
C GLY A 34 -22.14 13.82 0.61
N ASN A 35 -21.34 12.77 0.39
CA ASN A 35 -19.92 12.71 0.75
C ASN A 35 -18.97 13.29 -0.30
N PHE A 36 -19.47 14.00 -1.32
CA PHE A 36 -18.62 14.58 -2.37
C PHE A 36 -17.63 15.64 -1.85
N VAL A 37 -17.89 16.13 -0.63
CA VAL A 37 -17.05 17.07 0.12
C VAL A 37 -15.89 16.40 0.88
N ALA A 38 -15.73 15.07 0.78
CA ALA A 38 -14.72 14.27 1.48
C ALA A 38 -13.66 13.73 0.50
N ASP A 39 -12.88 14.65 -0.07
CA ASP A 39 -11.90 14.45 -1.14
C ASP A 39 -10.51 15.01 -0.78
N GLY A 40 -10.24 15.19 0.51
CA GLY A 40 -8.98 15.68 1.05
C GLY A 40 -7.86 14.64 1.13
N ILE A 41 -6.62 15.12 1.04
CA ILE A 41 -5.43 14.31 1.39
C ILE A 41 -5.25 14.18 2.92
N VAL A 42 -5.96 15.01 3.70
CA VAL A 42 -6.08 14.92 5.15
C VAL A 42 -7.55 15.01 5.58
N SER A 43 -7.86 14.44 6.75
CA SER A 43 -9.17 14.46 7.38
C SER A 43 -9.60 15.87 7.83
N PRO A 44 -10.85 16.06 8.33
CA PRO A 44 -11.31 17.36 8.83
C PRO A 44 -10.57 17.88 10.07
N ASP A 45 -9.85 17.04 10.79
CA ASP A 45 -8.96 17.38 11.90
C ASP A 45 -7.46 17.35 11.52
N VAL A 46 -7.16 17.31 10.21
CA VAL A 46 -5.80 17.39 9.65
C VAL A 46 -4.95 16.16 9.97
N GLU A 47 -5.60 15.02 10.25
CA GLU A 47 -4.95 13.72 10.27
C GLU A 47 -4.67 13.27 8.83
N PRO A 48 -3.42 12.93 8.47
CA PRO A 48 -3.12 12.58 7.09
C PRO A 48 -3.73 11.23 6.67
N HIS A 49 -4.37 11.21 5.50
CA HIS A 49 -4.76 9.96 4.86
C HIS A 49 -3.52 9.21 4.34
N PRO A 50 -3.56 7.87 4.19
CA PRO A 50 -2.43 7.08 3.70
C PRO A 50 -1.84 7.56 2.36
N ALA A 51 -2.68 8.16 1.50
CA ALA A 51 -2.28 8.75 0.23
C ALA A 51 -1.22 9.87 0.35
N VAL A 52 -1.10 10.52 1.52
CA VAL A 52 -0.08 11.55 1.76
C VAL A 52 1.34 11.03 1.56
N GLN A 53 1.57 9.73 1.82
CA GLN A 53 2.87 9.09 1.64
C GLN A 53 3.27 9.10 0.15
N GLU A 54 2.34 8.74 -0.73
CA GLU A 54 2.57 8.78 -2.17
C GLU A 54 2.79 10.21 -2.65
N LEU A 55 1.99 11.16 -2.15
CA LEU A 55 2.13 12.57 -2.50
C LEU A 55 3.52 13.12 -2.13
N THR A 56 3.98 12.79 -0.92
CA THR A 56 5.31 13.15 -0.41
C THR A 56 6.40 12.53 -1.29
N TRP A 57 6.27 11.25 -1.62
CA TRP A 57 7.25 10.56 -2.47
C TRP A 57 7.31 11.14 -3.89
N VAL A 58 6.17 11.40 -4.52
CA VAL A 58 6.10 12.00 -5.86
C VAL A 58 6.74 13.39 -5.90
N HIS A 59 6.63 14.17 -4.82
CA HIS A 59 7.18 15.53 -4.71
C HIS A 59 8.55 15.61 -4.04
N ARG A 60 9.16 14.46 -3.69
CA ARG A 60 10.43 14.41 -2.97
C ARG A 60 11.52 15.24 -3.66
N PRO A 61 12.36 15.99 -2.91
CA PRO A 61 13.34 16.92 -3.48
C PRO A 61 14.58 16.25 -4.08
N VAL A 62 14.82 14.98 -3.75
CA VAL A 62 15.96 14.19 -4.25
C VAL A 62 15.45 12.84 -4.71
N ALA A 63 15.88 12.41 -5.90
CA ALA A 63 15.60 11.08 -6.42
C ALA A 63 16.91 10.31 -6.66
N VAL A 64 16.92 9.03 -6.29
CA VAL A 64 18.04 8.11 -6.51
C VAL A 64 17.60 6.94 -7.38
N HIS A 65 18.35 6.66 -8.45
CA HIS A 65 18.13 5.53 -9.35
C HIS A 65 19.43 4.76 -9.61
N GLY A 66 19.31 3.46 -9.91
CA GLY A 66 20.45 2.67 -10.37
C GLY A 66 20.95 3.13 -11.76
N ALA A 67 22.26 3.15 -11.94
CA ALA A 67 22.92 3.45 -13.22
C ALA A 67 24.13 2.52 -13.42
N GLY A 68 23.85 1.26 -13.81
CA GLY A 68 24.86 0.21 -13.84
C GLY A 68 25.39 -0.08 -12.44
N TRP A 69 26.71 0.02 -12.24
CA TRP A 69 27.36 -0.13 -10.93
C TRP A 69 27.47 1.18 -10.13
N LYS A 70 26.84 2.24 -10.61
CA LYS A 70 26.80 3.56 -9.98
C LYS A 70 25.36 3.97 -9.68
N LEU A 71 25.22 5.13 -9.03
CA LEU A 71 23.92 5.73 -8.72
C LEU A 71 23.76 7.02 -9.50
N LYS A 72 22.58 7.21 -10.09
CA LYS A 72 22.13 8.48 -10.65
C LYS A 72 21.33 9.22 -9.58
N VAL A 73 21.83 10.37 -9.15
CA VAL A 73 21.19 11.23 -8.13
C VAL A 73 20.72 12.51 -8.77
N THR A 74 19.43 12.80 -8.66
CA THR A 74 18.78 13.98 -9.22
C THR A 74 18.34 14.90 -8.09
N ASN A 75 18.84 16.13 -8.06
CA ASN A 75 18.29 17.20 -7.24
C ASN A 75 17.13 17.85 -7.99
N ARG A 76 15.90 17.68 -7.47
CA ARG A 76 14.66 18.17 -8.09
C ARG A 76 14.30 19.60 -7.67
N GLN A 77 15.13 20.24 -6.84
CA GLN A 77 14.94 21.62 -6.39
C GLN A 77 15.60 22.61 -7.37
N THR A 78 14.99 23.78 -7.56
CA THR A 78 15.47 24.78 -8.53
C THR A 78 16.55 25.73 -7.99
N PHE A 79 16.59 25.99 -6.68
CA PHE A 79 17.41 27.08 -6.10
C PHE A 79 18.39 26.65 -5.01
N ARG A 80 18.37 25.37 -4.60
CA ARG A 80 19.17 24.87 -3.48
C ARG A 80 19.83 23.55 -3.83
N ASP A 81 21.08 23.40 -3.43
CA ASP A 81 21.80 22.12 -3.49
C ASP A 81 21.27 21.13 -2.43
N LEU A 82 21.99 20.02 -2.21
CA LEU A 82 21.62 19.00 -1.22
C LEU A 82 22.28 19.18 0.15
N SER A 83 23.08 20.23 0.37
CA SER A 83 23.85 20.43 1.62
C SER A 83 22.99 20.64 2.87
N TRP A 84 21.72 20.96 2.68
CA TRP A 84 20.74 21.11 3.76
C TRP A 84 20.13 19.81 4.25
N LEU A 85 20.42 18.71 3.56
CA LEU A 85 19.95 17.38 3.88
C LEU A 85 21.07 16.54 4.49
N ARG A 86 20.66 15.58 5.30
CA ARG A 86 21.46 14.45 5.75
C ARG A 86 20.93 13.21 5.06
N GLY A 87 21.68 12.71 4.08
CA GLY A 87 21.40 11.44 3.43
C GLY A 87 21.93 10.26 4.23
N GLU A 88 21.11 9.24 4.36
CA GLU A 88 21.33 7.99 5.07
C GLU A 88 21.05 6.84 4.10
N TRP A 89 21.79 5.74 4.23
CA TRP A 89 21.55 4.53 3.45
C TRP A 89 21.52 3.30 4.35
N GLU A 90 20.79 2.28 3.91
CA GLU A 90 20.64 1.00 4.59
C GLU A 90 20.59 -0.12 3.56
N LEU A 91 21.44 -1.14 3.75
CA LEU A 91 21.42 -2.37 2.99
C LEU A 91 20.78 -3.46 3.85
N THR A 92 19.72 -4.08 3.34
CA THR A 92 19.04 -5.20 3.99
C THR A 92 19.19 -6.49 3.18
N VAL A 93 19.15 -7.61 3.90
CA VAL A 93 19.04 -8.97 3.37
C VAL A 93 17.84 -9.63 4.03
N ASP A 94 16.84 -10.04 3.25
CA ASP A 94 15.56 -10.61 3.74
C ASP A 94 14.97 -9.78 4.90
N GLY A 95 14.88 -8.45 4.70
CA GLY A 95 14.38 -7.50 5.69
C GLY A 95 15.31 -7.19 6.87
N LYS A 96 16.45 -7.88 7.01
CA LYS A 96 17.41 -7.65 8.10
C LYS A 96 18.50 -6.69 7.65
N ARG A 97 18.69 -5.58 8.37
CA ARG A 97 19.80 -4.65 8.12
C ARG A 97 21.15 -5.36 8.28
N VAL A 98 21.96 -5.36 7.23
CA VAL A 98 23.34 -5.87 7.25
C VAL A 98 24.37 -4.76 7.32
N ARG A 99 24.11 -3.61 6.69
CA ARG A 99 24.99 -2.44 6.68
C ARG A 99 24.18 -1.16 6.58
N SER A 100 24.73 -0.05 7.06
CA SER A 100 24.12 1.28 6.94
C SER A 100 25.15 2.37 7.14
N GLY A 101 24.84 3.59 6.72
CA GLY A 101 25.74 4.72 6.94
C GLY A 101 25.14 6.03 6.46
N ARG A 102 25.99 7.07 6.48
CA ARG A 102 25.67 8.38 5.89
C ARG A 102 26.21 8.45 4.48
N TRP A 103 25.48 9.11 3.59
CA TRP A 103 25.89 9.36 2.22
C TRP A 103 25.14 10.55 1.66
N THR A 104 25.85 11.58 1.23
CA THR A 104 25.27 12.83 0.72
C THR A 104 26.18 13.40 -0.36
N PRO A 105 26.05 12.95 -1.62
CA PRO A 105 26.79 13.54 -2.73
C PRO A 105 26.43 15.02 -2.92
N ALA A 106 27.40 15.80 -3.35
CA ALA A 106 27.17 17.19 -3.75
C ALA A 106 26.44 17.22 -5.10
N VAL A 107 25.22 17.76 -5.12
CA VAL A 107 24.41 17.90 -6.34
C VAL A 107 23.84 19.32 -6.37
N ALA A 108 24.24 20.11 -7.36
CA ALA A 108 23.74 21.46 -7.55
C ALA A 108 22.22 21.47 -7.79
N ALA A 109 21.59 22.62 -7.63
CA ALA A 109 20.17 22.79 -7.91
C ALA A 109 19.82 22.38 -9.35
N GLY A 110 18.74 21.62 -9.53
CA GLY A 110 18.26 21.09 -10.81
C GLY A 110 19.18 20.06 -11.49
N ALA A 111 20.35 19.78 -10.91
CA ALA A 111 21.35 18.93 -11.53
C ALA A 111 21.08 17.45 -11.30
N THR A 112 21.63 16.64 -12.21
CA THR A 112 21.70 15.19 -12.08
C THR A 112 23.16 14.78 -12.20
N VAL A 113 23.63 13.93 -11.28
CA VAL A 113 25.00 13.41 -11.30
C VAL A 113 24.99 11.89 -11.22
N THR A 114 26.00 11.27 -11.83
CA THR A 114 26.29 9.85 -11.65
C THR A 114 27.48 9.72 -10.71
N VAL A 115 27.28 9.06 -9.57
CA VAL A 115 28.26 8.97 -8.47
C VAL A 115 28.44 7.52 -8.02
N GLU A 116 29.57 7.24 -7.37
CA GLU A 116 29.78 5.95 -6.71
C GLU A 116 28.73 5.71 -5.62
N SER A 117 28.30 4.45 -5.52
CA SER A 117 27.42 3.99 -4.45
C SER A 117 28.16 3.99 -3.10
N PRO A 118 27.47 4.22 -1.97
CA PRO A 118 28.10 4.10 -0.64
C PRO A 118 28.51 2.68 -0.27
N VAL A 119 28.09 1.70 -1.06
CA VAL A 119 28.52 0.29 -1.00
C VAL A 119 28.89 -0.21 -2.38
N ASP A 120 29.82 -1.16 -2.46
CA ASP A 120 30.07 -1.87 -3.71
C ASP A 120 28.82 -2.66 -4.11
N LEU A 121 28.21 -2.25 -5.24
CA LEU A 121 26.97 -2.85 -5.74
C LEU A 121 27.17 -4.27 -6.28
N ARG A 122 28.39 -4.63 -6.70
CA ARG A 122 28.73 -5.99 -7.16
C ARG A 122 28.76 -6.93 -5.97
N ASP A 123 29.42 -6.53 -4.89
CA ASP A 123 29.47 -7.31 -3.66
C ASP A 123 28.09 -7.42 -3.01
N ALA A 124 27.34 -6.31 -2.95
CA ALA A 124 26.01 -6.29 -2.37
C ALA A 124 25.05 -7.24 -3.09
N LYS A 125 25.07 -7.25 -4.43
CA LYS A 125 24.20 -8.13 -5.24
C LYS A 125 24.47 -9.62 -5.00
N ASN A 126 25.69 -9.98 -4.59
CA ASN A 126 26.08 -11.37 -4.34
C ASN A 126 25.73 -11.86 -2.92
N LEU A 127 25.16 -11.02 -2.06
CA LEU A 127 24.62 -11.48 -0.78
C LEU A 127 23.45 -12.45 -1.03
N GLY A 128 23.34 -13.49 -0.19
CA GLY A 128 22.26 -14.48 -0.27
C GLY A 128 20.94 -13.89 0.22
N GLY A 129 19.83 -14.19 -0.45
CA GLY A 129 18.50 -13.65 -0.14
C GLY A 129 18.13 -12.42 -0.98
N GLU A 130 17.00 -11.80 -0.64
CA GLU A 130 16.57 -10.53 -1.22
C GLU A 130 17.44 -9.39 -0.71
N VAL A 131 18.01 -8.60 -1.61
CA VAL A 131 18.94 -7.52 -1.26
C VAL A 131 18.36 -6.17 -1.67
N LEU A 132 18.08 -5.32 -0.68
CA LEU A 132 17.51 -3.99 -0.88
C LEU A 132 18.49 -2.92 -0.38
N LEU A 133 18.71 -1.89 -1.19
CA LEU A 133 19.47 -0.70 -0.81
C LEU A 133 18.52 0.50 -0.72
N THR A 134 18.29 0.97 0.49
CA THR A 134 17.35 2.06 0.79
C THR A 134 18.11 3.34 1.09
N PHE A 135 17.65 4.45 0.55
CA PHE A 135 18.15 5.81 0.81
C PHE A 135 17.06 6.63 1.50
N ARG A 136 17.46 7.41 2.51
CA ARG A 136 16.58 8.30 3.26
C ARG A 136 17.25 9.65 3.43
N TRP A 137 16.51 10.72 3.17
CA TRP A 137 17.01 12.09 3.23
C TRP A 137 16.23 12.87 4.27
N ARG A 138 16.95 13.34 5.29
CA ARG A 138 16.37 14.08 6.41
C ARG A 138 16.88 15.51 6.44
N VAL A 139 16.05 16.44 6.89
CA VAL A 139 16.46 17.84 7.08
C VAL A 139 17.59 17.90 8.10
N ALA A 140 18.74 18.50 7.75
CA ALA A 140 19.93 18.47 8.62
C ALA A 140 19.82 19.41 9.85
N ARG A 141 19.03 20.49 9.73
CA ARG A 141 18.80 21.51 10.76
C ARG A 141 17.34 21.93 10.75
N ALA A 142 16.81 22.39 11.88
CA ALA A 142 15.43 22.87 11.94
C ALA A 142 15.20 24.03 10.95
N THR A 143 14.01 24.08 10.37
CA THR A 143 13.54 25.14 9.48
C THR A 143 12.30 25.79 10.08
N ALA A 144 11.74 26.81 9.42
CA ALA A 144 10.49 27.44 9.85
C ALA A 144 9.27 26.49 9.81
N TRP A 145 9.35 25.37 9.08
CA TRP A 145 8.22 24.46 8.84
C TRP A 145 8.42 23.04 9.38
N CYS A 146 9.64 22.67 9.80
CA CYS A 146 9.88 21.36 10.41
C CYS A 146 11.08 21.33 11.36
N ALA A 147 11.09 20.34 12.25
CA ALA A 147 12.24 20.02 13.07
C ALA A 147 13.41 19.44 12.24
N ALA A 148 14.62 19.49 12.81
CA ALA A 148 15.75 18.72 12.30
C ALA A 148 15.43 17.21 12.34
N GLY A 149 15.88 16.46 11.33
CA GLY A 149 15.62 15.03 11.23
C GLY A 149 14.31 14.64 10.55
N HIS A 150 13.45 15.60 10.19
CA HIS A 150 12.24 15.35 9.41
C HIS A 150 12.59 14.70 8.06
N LEU A 151 11.90 13.60 7.69
CA LEU A 151 12.13 12.87 6.44
C LEU A 151 11.46 13.59 5.28
N VAL A 152 12.19 13.85 4.19
CA VAL A 152 11.64 14.56 3.02
C VAL A 152 11.79 13.80 1.71
N ALA A 153 12.64 12.78 1.67
CA ALA A 153 12.87 11.97 0.47
C ALA A 153 13.29 10.56 0.87
N TRP A 154 12.85 9.57 0.11
CA TRP A 154 13.35 8.21 0.18
C TRP A 154 13.22 7.51 -1.19
N ASP A 155 14.12 6.58 -1.44
CA ASP A 155 14.13 5.70 -2.61
C ASP A 155 14.71 4.35 -2.19
N GLN A 156 14.32 3.27 -2.85
CA GLN A 156 14.83 1.93 -2.61
C GLN A 156 15.15 1.25 -3.93
N LEU A 157 16.32 0.62 -3.98
CA LEU A 157 16.76 -0.19 -5.11
C LEU A 157 16.73 -1.66 -4.71
N ILE A 158 16.07 -2.47 -5.53
CA ILE A 158 16.16 -3.93 -5.45
C ILE A 158 17.44 -4.32 -6.19
N LEU A 159 18.48 -4.74 -5.44
CA LEU A 159 19.74 -5.18 -6.01
C LEU A 159 19.69 -6.65 -6.42
N ARG A 160 18.91 -7.44 -5.67
CA ARG A 160 18.57 -8.83 -5.93
C ARG A 160 17.15 -9.08 -5.42
N GLU A 161 16.29 -9.59 -6.27
CA GLU A 161 14.92 -9.98 -5.91
C GLU A 161 14.92 -11.20 -4.99
N ALA A 162 13.88 -11.33 -4.17
CA ALA A 162 13.61 -12.55 -3.44
C ALA A 162 13.52 -13.75 -4.41
N GLU A 163 14.11 -14.88 -4.02
CA GLU A 163 13.93 -16.11 -4.78
C GLU A 163 12.50 -16.62 -4.64
N THR A 164 11.88 -16.97 -5.76
CA THR A 164 10.60 -17.67 -5.76
C THR A 164 10.77 -19.02 -5.06
N LYS A 165 10.16 -19.17 -3.88
CA LYS A 165 10.17 -20.43 -3.16
C LYS A 165 9.21 -21.41 -3.83
N ALA A 166 9.67 -22.65 -4.00
CA ALA A 166 8.77 -23.75 -4.36
C ALA A 166 7.72 -23.93 -3.26
N LEU A 167 6.52 -24.36 -3.65
CA LEU A 167 5.49 -24.74 -2.68
C LEU A 167 6.03 -25.84 -1.75
N PRO A 168 5.70 -25.82 -0.45
CA PRO A 168 6.10 -26.87 0.47
C PRO A 168 5.64 -28.24 -0.04
N LYS A 169 6.41 -29.29 0.24
CA LYS A 169 6.01 -30.65 -0.15
C LYS A 169 5.08 -31.24 0.89
N ARG A 170 4.02 -31.92 0.43
CA ARG A 170 3.14 -32.73 1.26
C ARG A 170 3.93 -33.77 2.04
N ASP A 171 3.65 -33.85 3.33
CA ASP A 171 4.04 -34.97 4.16
C ASP A 171 3.04 -36.13 3.92
N PRO A 172 3.48 -37.29 3.40
CA PRO A 172 2.59 -38.42 3.13
C PRO A 172 2.06 -39.08 4.41
N ASP A 173 2.75 -38.92 5.54
CA ASP A 173 2.45 -39.59 6.81
C ASP A 173 1.69 -38.68 7.79
N ALA A 174 1.55 -37.39 7.46
CA ALA A 174 0.82 -36.44 8.29
C ALA A 174 -0.71 -36.64 8.18
N GLY A 175 -1.38 -36.68 9.33
CA GLY A 175 -2.84 -36.63 9.44
C GLY A 175 -3.40 -35.23 9.25
N SER A 176 -4.71 -35.06 9.51
CA SER A 176 -5.35 -33.74 9.55
C SER A 176 -4.83 -32.90 10.72
N THR A 177 -4.71 -31.59 10.53
CA THR A 177 -4.40 -30.63 11.60
C THR A 177 -5.66 -29.90 12.06
N GLU A 178 -5.68 -29.42 13.31
CA GLU A 178 -6.80 -28.65 13.86
C GLU A 178 -6.75 -27.16 13.48
N ILE A 179 -5.97 -26.77 12.46
CA ILE A 179 -5.83 -25.35 12.10
C ILE A 179 -7.18 -24.73 11.70
N ASP A 180 -8.06 -25.52 11.06
CA ASP A 180 -9.41 -25.07 10.70
C ASP A 180 -10.26 -24.76 11.94
N VAL A 181 -10.00 -25.43 13.07
CA VAL A 181 -10.66 -25.12 14.35
C VAL A 181 -10.19 -23.77 14.88
N LEU A 182 -8.88 -23.48 14.78
CA LEU A 182 -8.34 -22.18 15.17
C LEU A 182 -8.90 -21.05 14.30
N LEU A 183 -9.04 -21.28 12.99
CA LEU A 183 -9.49 -20.28 12.01
C LEU A 183 -11.03 -20.12 11.95
N GLY A 184 -11.79 -20.87 12.76
CA GLY A 184 -13.25 -20.89 12.70
C GLY A 184 -13.81 -21.52 11.42
N GLY A 185 -12.97 -22.21 10.64
CA GLY A 185 -13.24 -22.81 9.34
C GLY A 185 -12.05 -22.69 8.39
N ALA A 186 -12.06 -23.45 7.30
CA ALA A 186 -11.05 -23.32 6.26
C ALA A 186 -11.11 -21.92 5.60
N PRO A 187 -9.97 -21.34 5.14
CA PRO A 187 -9.97 -20.10 4.39
C PRO A 187 -10.91 -20.17 3.17
N ARG A 188 -11.79 -19.17 3.04
CA ARG A 188 -12.82 -19.12 2.00
C ARG A 188 -12.39 -18.22 0.85
N LEU A 189 -12.76 -18.57 -0.38
CA LEU A 189 -12.57 -17.69 -1.53
C LEU A 189 -13.39 -16.41 -1.30
N ASN A 190 -12.77 -15.27 -1.60
CA ASN A 190 -13.43 -13.98 -1.54
C ASN A 190 -13.11 -13.18 -2.80
N LEU A 191 -14.15 -12.93 -3.60
CA LEU A 191 -14.07 -12.15 -4.83
C LEU A 191 -14.48 -10.68 -4.63
N TRP A 192 -14.81 -10.27 -3.40
CA TRP A 192 -15.33 -8.95 -3.08
C TRP A 192 -14.40 -8.13 -2.21
N ARG A 193 -14.45 -6.81 -2.39
CA ARG A 193 -14.01 -5.82 -1.39
C ARG A 193 -15.08 -4.75 -1.25
N ALA A 194 -15.16 -4.13 -0.08
CA ALA A 194 -15.96 -2.93 0.08
C ALA A 194 -15.54 -1.89 -0.98
N ALA A 195 -16.54 -1.30 -1.65
CA ALA A 195 -16.33 -0.32 -2.69
C ALA A 195 -15.84 1.01 -2.09
N THR A 196 -14.96 1.66 -2.82
CA THR A 196 -14.50 3.03 -2.63
C THR A 196 -15.31 3.99 -3.51
N ASP A 197 -15.26 5.29 -3.23
CA ASP A 197 -15.95 6.29 -4.06
C ASP A 197 -15.51 6.27 -5.53
N ASN A 198 -14.25 5.89 -5.80
CA ASN A 198 -13.71 5.74 -7.15
C ASN A 198 -14.31 4.56 -7.93
N ASP A 199 -14.86 3.55 -7.24
CA ASP A 199 -15.51 2.42 -7.92
C ASP A 199 -16.88 2.82 -8.48
N GLY A 200 -17.51 3.83 -7.85
CA GLY A 200 -18.77 4.46 -8.22
C GLY A 200 -19.42 5.19 -7.04
N PHE A 201 -20.08 6.32 -7.28
CA PHE A 201 -20.68 7.15 -6.21
C PHE A 201 -21.92 6.50 -5.59
N LYS A 202 -21.72 5.74 -4.52
CA LYS A 202 -22.78 5.01 -3.80
C LYS A 202 -23.84 5.93 -3.18
N LEU A 203 -23.44 7.07 -2.64
CA LEU A 203 -24.35 8.02 -1.98
C LEU A 203 -25.00 9.00 -2.95
N MET A 204 -24.57 9.01 -4.21
CA MET A 204 -25.05 9.94 -5.25
C MET A 204 -25.21 9.26 -6.62
N PRO A 205 -25.97 8.16 -6.71
CA PRO A 205 -26.07 7.39 -7.94
C PRO A 205 -26.70 8.19 -9.09
N SER A 206 -27.67 9.07 -8.78
CA SER A 206 -28.31 9.94 -9.76
C SER A 206 -27.35 10.96 -10.37
N LEU A 207 -26.46 11.55 -9.56
CA LEU A 207 -25.43 12.48 -10.06
C LEU A 207 -24.48 11.76 -11.01
N SER A 208 -23.96 10.60 -10.60
CA SER A 208 -23.07 9.76 -11.42
C SER A 208 -23.70 9.42 -12.77
N ALA A 209 -24.97 9.01 -12.78
CA ALA A 209 -25.70 8.68 -13.99
C ALA A 209 -25.95 9.91 -14.89
N THR A 210 -26.38 11.03 -14.31
CA THR A 210 -26.78 12.24 -15.06
C THR A 210 -25.58 12.95 -15.66
N MET A 211 -24.49 13.08 -14.89
CA MET A 211 -23.28 13.78 -15.33
C MET A 211 -22.26 12.85 -16.01
N ALA A 212 -22.51 11.54 -16.03
CA ALA A 212 -21.59 10.53 -16.54
C ALA A 212 -20.21 10.58 -15.85
N ILE A 213 -20.19 10.79 -14.53
CA ILE A 213 -19.00 10.90 -13.68
C ILE A 213 -18.89 9.74 -12.67
N GLY A 214 -17.69 9.53 -12.15
CA GLY A 214 -17.38 8.44 -11.22
C GLY A 214 -17.10 7.11 -11.91
N GLY A 215 -16.57 6.16 -11.15
CA GLY A 215 -16.33 4.80 -11.63
C GLY A 215 -17.62 4.08 -12.01
N LYS A 216 -17.52 3.16 -12.97
CA LYS A 216 -18.62 2.26 -13.38
C LYS A 216 -18.45 0.83 -12.87
N ALA A 217 -17.30 0.54 -12.25
CA ALA A 217 -16.94 -0.80 -11.83
C ALA A 217 -17.92 -1.32 -10.77
N LEU A 218 -18.29 -0.48 -9.79
CA LEU A 218 -19.27 -0.83 -8.77
C LEU A 218 -20.59 -1.31 -9.38
N TRP A 219 -21.17 -0.54 -10.31
CA TRP A 219 -22.46 -0.87 -10.92
C TRP A 219 -22.41 -2.18 -11.71
N ARG A 220 -21.32 -2.41 -12.45
CA ARG A 220 -21.06 -3.69 -13.13
C ARG A 220 -20.98 -4.85 -12.15
N TRP A 221 -20.22 -4.72 -11.07
CA TRP A 221 -20.09 -5.77 -10.07
C TRP A 221 -21.40 -6.08 -9.33
N LEU A 222 -22.22 -5.04 -9.08
CA LEU A 222 -23.54 -5.21 -8.48
C LEU A 222 -24.49 -5.96 -9.41
N ASP A 223 -24.51 -5.62 -10.70
CA ASP A 223 -25.30 -6.29 -11.74
C ASP A 223 -24.89 -7.76 -11.89
N GLN A 224 -23.58 -8.03 -11.90
CA GLN A 224 -22.99 -9.38 -11.90
C GLN A 224 -23.25 -10.18 -10.61
N GLY A 225 -23.78 -9.54 -9.56
CA GLY A 225 -24.12 -10.21 -8.31
C GLY A 225 -22.93 -10.57 -7.40
N ILE A 226 -21.72 -10.06 -7.69
CA ILE A 226 -20.47 -10.41 -6.97
C ILE A 226 -20.59 -10.19 -5.44
N HIS A 227 -21.34 -9.18 -5.04
CA HIS A 227 -21.54 -8.81 -3.64
C HIS A 227 -22.52 -9.72 -2.86
N ARG A 228 -23.28 -10.59 -3.53
CA ARG A 228 -24.39 -11.36 -2.93
C ARG A 228 -24.42 -12.84 -3.28
N VAL A 229 -23.90 -13.22 -4.44
CA VAL A 229 -23.75 -14.62 -4.85
C VAL A 229 -22.47 -15.17 -4.23
N SER A 230 -22.47 -16.44 -3.83
CA SER A 230 -21.25 -17.07 -3.30
C SER A 230 -20.13 -17.03 -4.35
N ALA A 231 -18.87 -16.95 -3.90
CA ALA A 231 -17.74 -16.91 -4.83
C ALA A 231 -17.68 -18.20 -5.67
N GLU A 232 -18.00 -19.32 -5.04
CA GLU A 232 -17.98 -20.67 -5.60
C GLU A 232 -19.04 -20.89 -6.69
N ASP A 233 -20.15 -20.13 -6.65
CA ASP A 233 -21.18 -20.17 -7.71
C ASP A 233 -20.83 -19.26 -8.90
N LEU A 234 -19.83 -18.37 -8.77
CA LEU A 234 -19.46 -17.39 -9.79
C LEU A 234 -18.25 -17.83 -10.64
N VAL A 235 -17.36 -18.66 -10.09
CA VAL A 235 -16.11 -19.07 -10.73
C VAL A 235 -15.85 -20.56 -10.49
N ASP A 236 -15.07 -21.20 -11.37
CA ASP A 236 -14.59 -22.55 -11.07
C ASP A 236 -13.46 -22.46 -10.05
N HIS A 237 -13.73 -22.96 -8.85
CA HIS A 237 -12.83 -22.92 -7.70
C HIS A 237 -12.55 -24.32 -7.18
N ARG A 238 -11.27 -24.65 -7.07
CA ARG A 238 -10.80 -25.85 -6.38
C ARG A 238 -9.89 -25.46 -5.24
N MET A 239 -10.18 -25.97 -4.05
CA MET A 239 -9.32 -25.86 -2.88
C MET A 239 -8.85 -27.25 -2.44
N THR A 240 -7.56 -27.38 -2.16
CA THR A 240 -7.01 -28.55 -1.47
C THR A 240 -6.15 -28.10 -0.30
N SER A 241 -6.01 -28.94 0.72
CA SER A 241 -5.12 -28.67 1.85
C SER A 241 -4.23 -29.87 2.17
N TYR A 242 -3.04 -29.60 2.69
CA TYR A 242 -2.13 -30.62 3.17
C TYR A 242 -1.19 -30.08 4.24
N VAL A 243 -0.66 -30.99 5.05
CA VAL A 243 0.42 -30.69 6.00
C VAL A 243 1.75 -30.90 5.29
N ASP A 244 2.67 -29.96 5.46
CA ASP A 244 4.03 -30.06 4.94
C ASP A 244 4.97 -30.71 5.97
N GLN A 245 6.19 -31.00 5.53
CA GLN A 245 7.23 -31.65 6.37
C GLN A 245 7.68 -30.83 7.58
N SER A 246 7.31 -29.55 7.67
CA SER A 246 7.57 -28.68 8.82
C SER A 246 6.41 -28.65 9.82
N GLY A 247 5.29 -29.33 9.51
CA GLY A 247 4.05 -29.27 10.25
C GLY A 247 3.18 -28.05 9.90
N GLY A 248 3.58 -27.27 8.89
CA GLY A 248 2.78 -26.17 8.35
C GLY A 248 1.59 -26.69 7.55
N VAL A 249 0.49 -25.94 7.53
CA VAL A 249 -0.69 -26.28 6.73
C VAL A 249 -0.73 -25.41 5.49
N VAL A 250 -0.74 -26.04 4.33
CA VAL A 250 -0.85 -25.38 3.04
C VAL A 250 -2.28 -25.48 2.54
N PHE A 251 -2.85 -24.36 2.15
CA PHE A 251 -4.12 -24.27 1.42
C PHE A 251 -3.81 -23.84 -0.02
N ASP A 252 -4.10 -24.71 -0.97
CA ASP A 252 -3.91 -24.46 -2.40
C ASP A 252 -5.25 -24.16 -3.07
N HIS A 253 -5.37 -22.97 -3.65
CA HIS A 253 -6.58 -22.46 -4.29
C HIS A 253 -6.33 -22.23 -5.78
N THR A 254 -7.02 -22.99 -6.63
CA THR A 254 -7.09 -22.73 -8.07
C THR A 254 -8.42 -22.05 -8.38
N VAL A 255 -8.36 -20.87 -9.00
CA VAL A 255 -9.53 -20.07 -9.37
C VAL A 255 -9.49 -19.79 -10.86
N ILE A 256 -10.49 -20.26 -11.61
CA ILE A 256 -10.67 -20.00 -13.04
C ILE A 256 -11.80 -18.98 -13.18
N VAL A 257 -11.41 -17.74 -13.46
CA VAL A 257 -12.34 -16.61 -13.62
C VAL A 257 -12.84 -16.58 -15.07
N PRO A 258 -14.15 -16.62 -15.32
CA PRO A 258 -14.70 -16.50 -16.67
C PRO A 258 -14.48 -15.07 -17.22
N ASP A 259 -14.41 -14.93 -18.55
CA ASP A 259 -14.08 -13.65 -19.20
C ASP A 259 -15.06 -12.52 -18.84
N GLU A 260 -16.33 -12.86 -18.62
CA GLU A 260 -17.38 -11.92 -18.19
C GLU A 260 -17.09 -11.29 -16.82
N LEU A 261 -16.30 -11.97 -15.98
CA LEU A 261 -15.85 -11.52 -14.67
C LEU A 261 -14.36 -11.10 -14.67
N SER A 262 -13.76 -10.77 -15.82
CA SER A 262 -12.33 -10.37 -15.88
C SER A 262 -11.96 -9.12 -15.05
N ASP A 263 -12.96 -8.31 -14.70
CA ASP A 263 -12.88 -7.18 -13.76
C ASP A 263 -13.45 -7.59 -12.39
N LEU A 264 -12.80 -8.53 -11.70
CA LEU A 264 -13.13 -8.79 -10.30
C LEU A 264 -12.50 -7.69 -9.41
N PRO A 265 -13.22 -7.20 -8.38
CA PRO A 265 -12.66 -6.21 -7.47
C PRO A 265 -11.54 -6.78 -6.58
N ARG A 266 -11.49 -8.11 -6.43
CA ARG A 266 -10.47 -8.88 -5.71
C ARG A 266 -10.49 -10.34 -6.16
N VAL A 267 -9.35 -11.01 -6.10
CA VAL A 267 -9.25 -12.47 -5.98
C VAL A 267 -8.35 -12.76 -4.78
N GLY A 268 -8.89 -13.38 -3.73
CA GLY A 268 -8.14 -13.70 -2.53
C GLY A 268 -8.92 -14.59 -1.58
N VAL A 269 -8.36 -14.83 -0.40
CA VAL A 269 -9.01 -15.63 0.64
C VAL A 269 -9.33 -14.79 1.87
N VAL A 270 -10.35 -15.20 2.61
CA VAL A 270 -10.70 -14.65 3.92
C VAL A 270 -10.78 -15.78 4.94
N PHE A 271 -10.28 -15.52 6.14
CA PHE A 271 -10.42 -16.38 7.31
C PHE A 271 -10.60 -15.49 8.53
N GLU A 272 -11.10 -16.09 9.61
CA GLU A 272 -11.35 -15.39 10.85
C GLU A 272 -10.31 -15.83 11.88
N LEU A 273 -9.98 -14.95 12.81
CA LEU A 273 -9.11 -15.26 13.94
C LEU A 273 -9.90 -15.08 15.24
N PRO A 274 -9.62 -15.87 16.28
CA PRO A 274 -10.18 -15.65 17.60
C PRO A 274 -9.86 -14.23 18.10
N VAL A 275 -10.70 -13.70 18.98
CA VAL A 275 -10.42 -12.44 19.67
C VAL A 275 -9.09 -12.57 20.45
N GLY A 276 -8.22 -11.57 20.34
CA GLY A 276 -6.94 -11.51 21.05
C GLY A 276 -5.70 -11.45 20.16
N PHE A 277 -5.83 -11.67 18.85
CA PHE A 277 -4.76 -11.41 17.87
C PHE A 277 -4.76 -9.94 17.43
N ASP A 278 -4.12 -9.07 18.22
CA ASP A 278 -4.14 -7.60 18.03
C ASP A 278 -2.85 -7.01 17.41
N THR A 279 -1.84 -7.84 17.20
CA THR A 279 -0.51 -7.42 16.72
C THR A 279 -0.17 -8.10 15.40
N VAL A 280 0.11 -7.30 14.37
CA VAL A 280 0.59 -7.79 13.07
C VAL A 280 2.07 -7.45 12.87
N ARG A 281 2.82 -8.40 12.33
CA ARG A 281 4.14 -8.18 11.76
C ARG A 281 4.17 -8.84 10.39
N PHE A 282 4.65 -8.11 9.40
CA PHE A 282 4.78 -8.60 8.04
C PHE A 282 6.10 -8.11 7.45
N TYR A 283 6.57 -8.81 6.42
CA TYR A 283 7.66 -8.37 5.57
C TYR A 283 7.06 -8.09 4.19
N GLY A 284 7.05 -6.83 3.78
CA GLY A 284 6.30 -6.35 2.63
C GLY A 284 6.17 -4.83 2.64
N ARG A 285 5.49 -4.28 1.62
CA ARG A 285 5.38 -2.83 1.43
C ARG A 285 4.67 -2.13 2.59
N GLY A 286 5.28 -1.09 3.14
CA GLY A 286 4.71 -0.30 4.23
C GLY A 286 5.42 1.04 4.48
N PRO A 287 5.16 1.69 5.62
CA PRO A 287 4.28 1.24 6.71
C PRO A 287 2.79 1.57 6.51
N LEU A 288 2.45 2.57 5.69
CA LEU A 288 1.06 2.94 5.43
C LEU A 288 0.42 2.06 4.35
N GLU A 289 -0.91 2.07 4.32
CA GLU A 289 -1.72 1.38 3.32
C GLU A 289 -1.31 1.78 1.89
N ASN A 290 -1.10 0.77 1.05
CA ASN A 290 -0.75 0.91 -0.36
C ASN A 290 -1.59 -0.05 -1.22
N MET A 291 -1.78 0.32 -2.49
CA MET A 291 -2.57 -0.40 -3.49
C MET A 291 -1.72 -0.63 -4.75
N PRO A 292 -2.08 -1.57 -5.65
CA PRO A 292 -1.28 -1.87 -6.85
C PRO A 292 -0.93 -0.64 -7.72
N ASP A 293 -1.81 0.35 -7.76
CA ASP A 293 -1.68 1.63 -8.47
C ASP A 293 -1.21 2.80 -7.57
N ARG A 294 -1.01 2.58 -6.27
CA ARG A 294 -0.54 3.56 -5.28
C ARG A 294 0.42 2.92 -4.28
N GLN A 295 1.64 2.62 -4.72
CA GLN A 295 2.65 1.93 -3.92
C GLN A 295 4.09 2.43 -4.10
N SER A 296 4.33 3.47 -4.90
CA SER A 296 5.70 3.91 -5.22
C SER A 296 6.43 4.46 -3.99
N GLY A 297 5.70 5.13 -3.10
CA GLY A 297 6.20 5.62 -1.83
C GLY A 297 6.28 4.56 -0.74
N ALA A 298 5.78 3.34 -0.95
CA ALA A 298 5.84 2.27 0.03
C ALA A 298 7.13 1.45 -0.14
N LEU A 299 7.97 1.47 0.90
CA LEU A 299 9.22 0.71 0.96
C LEU A 299 8.90 -0.77 1.23
N LEU A 300 9.66 -1.68 0.60
CA LEU A 300 9.67 -3.11 0.93
C LEU A 300 10.51 -3.37 2.18
#